data_AF-A0A918JBM8-F1
#
_entry.id   AF-A0A918JBM8-F1
#
_cell.length_a   1.000
_cell.length_b   1.000
_cell.length_c   1.000
_cell.angle_alpha   90.00
_cell.angle_beta   90.00
_cell.angle_gamma   90.00
#
_symmetry.space_group_name_H-M   'P 1'
#
loop_
_entity.id
_entity.type
_entity.pdbx_description
1 polymer ?
#
loop_
_entity_poly.entity_id
_entity_poly.type
_entity_poly.pdbx_seq_one_letter_code
_entity_poly.pdbx_strand_id
1 'polypeptide(L)'
;MAERAVEVGRPGEFRDVYHRVYRGHGRALPDALLAGRDERFAVLAASTRAPAHDMYLRWGWAKAGELAGPPYGVALLALPLTT
;
A
#
# COMPACT_ATOMS: atom_id res chain seq x y z
N MET A 1 -26.23 21.79 -10.10
CA MET A 1 -24.88 22.39 -10.16
C MET A 1 -24.20 22.20 -8.80
N ALA A 2 -23.69 20.99 -8.54
CA ALA A 2 -23.03 20.64 -7.28
C ALA A 2 -21.52 20.61 -7.53
N GLU A 3 -20.88 21.75 -7.31
CA GLU A 3 -19.43 21.91 -7.50
C GLU A 3 -18.82 22.28 -6.15
N ARG A 4 -18.58 21.27 -5.30
CA ARG A 4 -17.74 21.37 -4.11
C ARG A 4 -17.08 20.04 -3.77
N ALA A 5 -15.94 19.81 -4.40
CA ALA A 5 -14.83 18.96 -3.95
C ALA A 5 -13.71 19.27 -4.96
N VAL A 6 -12.51 19.73 -4.64
CA VAL A 6 -11.58 19.21 -3.65
C VAL A 6 -10.64 20.36 -3.32
N GLU A 7 -10.63 20.82 -2.07
CA GLU A 7 -9.54 21.64 -1.57
C GLU A 7 -8.37 20.69 -1.27
N VAL A 8 -7.43 20.61 -2.23
CA VAL A 8 -6.23 19.77 -2.11
C VAL A 8 -5.33 20.40 -1.05
N GLY A 9 -5.37 19.84 0.16
CA GLY A 9 -4.49 20.21 1.27
C GLY A 9 -3.01 20.19 0.86
N ARG A 10 -2.22 21.06 1.51
CA ARG A 10 -0.81 21.25 1.16
C ARG A 10 -0.03 19.94 1.30
N PRO A 11 0.96 19.65 0.43
CA PRO A 11 1.72 18.39 0.44
C PRO A 11 2.31 17.97 1.80
N GLY A 12 2.58 18.94 2.68
CA GLY A 12 3.10 18.70 4.03
C GLY A 12 2.07 18.17 5.04
N GLU A 13 0.80 18.58 4.94
CA GLU A 13 -0.25 18.17 5.90
C GLU A 13 -0.61 16.70 5.76
N PHE A 14 -0.60 16.16 4.54
CA PHE A 14 -0.86 14.73 4.29
C PHE A 14 0.19 13.84 4.95
N ARG A 15 1.45 14.28 5.01
CA ARG A 15 2.55 13.52 5.64
C ARG A 15 2.36 13.45 7.16
N ASP A 16 2.02 14.56 7.78
CA ASP A 16 1.83 14.64 9.24
C ASP A 16 0.58 13.89 9.72
N VAL A 17 -0.50 13.89 8.93
CA VAL A 17 -1.70 13.07 9.21
C VAL A 17 -1.37 11.58 9.15
N TYR A 18 -0.60 11.14 8.15
CA TYR A 18 -0.14 9.74 8.06
C TYR A 18 0.69 9.32 9.27
N HIS A 19 1.63 10.17 9.70
CA HIS A 19 2.46 9.89 10.88
C HIS A 19 1.64 9.84 12.19
N ARG A 20 0.56 10.61 12.30
CA ARG A 20 -0.29 10.64 13.51
C ARG A 20 -1.22 9.44 13.63
N VAL A 21 -1.69 8.88 12.51
CA VAL A 21 -2.65 7.76 12.48
C VAL A 21 -1.96 6.39 12.45
N TYR A 22 -0.76 6.27 11.88
CA TYR A 22 -0.02 4.99 11.82
C TYR A 22 0.71 4.66 13.14
N ARG A 23 -0.05 4.39 14.22
CA ARG A 23 0.47 3.87 15.50
C ARG A 23 0.73 2.34 15.46
N GLY A 24 1.46 1.86 14.45
CA GLY A 24 2.08 0.52 14.48
C GLY A 24 1.23 -0.68 14.05
N HIS A 25 -0.01 -0.52 13.57
CA HIS A 25 -0.83 -1.66 13.12
C HIS A 25 -0.66 -2.02 11.63
N GLY A 26 0.12 -1.24 10.88
CA GLY A 26 0.24 -1.40 9.42
C GLY A 26 0.78 -2.75 8.97
N ARG A 27 1.54 -3.45 9.82
CA ARG A 27 2.06 -4.81 9.53
C ARG A 27 1.16 -5.92 10.07
N ALA A 28 0.62 -5.73 11.28
CA ALA A 28 -0.16 -6.75 11.96
C ALA A 28 -1.43 -7.16 11.19
N LEU A 29 -2.08 -6.21 10.50
CA LEU A 29 -3.28 -6.50 9.72
C LEU A 29 -2.97 -7.35 8.47
N PRO A 30 -2.00 -7.00 7.61
CA PRO A 30 -1.55 -7.89 6.54
C PRO A 30 -1.10 -9.27 7.04
N ASP A 31 -0.32 -9.32 8.12
CA ASP A 31 0.16 -10.59 8.69
C ASP A 31 -1.01 -11.47 9.13
N ALA A 32 -2.02 -10.90 9.81
CA ALA A 32 -3.22 -11.62 10.23
C ALA A 32 -4.11 -12.05 9.05
N LEU A 33 -4.22 -11.22 8.01
CA LEU A 33 -5.00 -11.53 6.80
C LEU A 33 -4.39 -12.69 6.00
N LEU A 34 -3.05 -12.80 6.00
CA LEU A 34 -2.32 -13.81 5.26
C LEU A 34 -2.04 -15.08 6.08
N ALA A 35 -2.27 -15.05 7.39
CA ALA A 35 -2.08 -16.20 8.26
C ALA A 35 -2.99 -17.38 7.86
N GLY A 36 -2.41 -18.56 7.65
CA GLY A 36 -3.14 -19.79 7.34
C GLY A 36 -3.67 -19.90 5.91
N ARG A 37 -3.25 -18.99 5.02
CA ARG A 37 -3.56 -19.05 3.59
C ARG A 37 -2.70 -20.10 2.88
N ASP A 38 -3.31 -20.84 1.96
CA ASP A 38 -2.69 -21.94 1.20
C ASP A 38 -2.20 -21.51 -0.19
N GLU A 39 -2.51 -20.29 -0.61
CA GLU A 39 -2.04 -19.73 -1.87
C GLU A 39 -0.51 -19.55 -1.86
N ARG A 40 0.15 -19.84 -2.98
CA ARG A 40 1.62 -19.71 -3.10
C ARG A 40 2.11 -18.25 -2.94
N PHE A 41 1.28 -17.28 -3.33
CA PHE A 41 1.63 -15.88 -3.32
C PHE A 41 0.46 -15.03 -2.85
N ALA A 42 0.76 -14.00 -2.05
CA ALA A 42 -0.11 -12.84 -1.89
C ALA A 42 0.33 -11.75 -2.86
N VAL A 43 -0.63 -11.04 -3.47
CA VAL A 43 -0.35 -9.89 -4.34
C VAL A 43 -1.16 -8.69 -3.89
N LEU A 44 -0.52 -7.52 -3.82
CA LEU A 44 -1.19 -6.25 -3.57
C LEU A 44 -0.77 -5.18 -4.58
N ALA A 45 -1.66 -4.21 -4.79
CA ALA A 45 -1.38 -3.03 -5.58
C ALA A 45 -1.02 -1.88 -4.63
N ALA A 46 0.19 -1.33 -4.77
CA ALA A 46 0.66 -0.20 -3.97
C ALA A 46 1.07 0.97 -4.87
N SER A 47 0.57 2.17 -4.56
CA SER A 47 1.06 3.37 -5.21
C SER A 47 2.52 3.60 -4.85
N THR A 48 3.38 3.80 -5.86
CA THR A 48 4.81 4.08 -5.69
C THR A 48 5.08 5.42 -5.01
N ARG A 49 4.07 6.29 -4.90
CA ARG A 49 4.16 7.59 -4.20
C ARG A 49 3.76 7.52 -2.73
N ALA A 50 3.21 6.38 -2.27
CA ALA A 50 2.77 6.23 -0.89
C ALA A 50 3.92 5.66 -0.02
N PRO A 51 4.13 6.16 1.21
CA PRO A 51 5.14 5.62 2.12
C PRO A 51 5.00 4.12 2.40
N ALA A 52 3.77 3.60 2.28
CA ALA A 52 3.47 2.18 2.44
C ALA A 52 4.18 1.29 1.40
N HIS A 53 4.45 1.80 0.19
CA HIS A 53 5.18 1.06 -0.84
C HIS A 53 6.55 0.60 -0.33
N ASP A 54 7.32 1.52 0.24
CA ASP A 54 8.65 1.22 0.77
C ASP A 54 8.58 0.33 2.02
N MET A 55 7.49 0.39 2.78
CA MET A 55 7.25 -0.51 3.92
C MET A 55 7.07 -1.95 3.45
N TYR A 56 6.24 -2.19 2.43
CA TYR A 56 6.04 -3.53 1.89
C TYR A 56 7.33 -4.13 1.33
N LEU A 57 8.13 -3.33 0.61
CA LEU A 57 9.46 -3.78 0.14
C LEU A 57 10.36 -4.21 1.31
N ARG A 58 10.41 -3.42 2.40
CA ARG A 58 11.17 -3.79 3.60
C ARG A 58 10.64 -5.05 4.30
N TRP A 59 9.38 -5.39 4.11
CA TRP A 59 8.75 -6.60 4.68
C TRP A 59 8.87 -7.84 3.78
N GLY A 60 9.65 -7.76 2.71
CA GLY A 60 9.94 -8.90 1.83
C GLY A 60 8.99 -9.05 0.65
N TRP A 61 8.11 -8.07 0.41
CA TRP A 61 7.34 -8.01 -0.82
C TRP A 61 8.25 -7.59 -1.98
N ALA A 62 8.06 -8.20 -3.15
CA ALA A 62 8.86 -7.93 -4.35
C ALA A 62 7.99 -7.40 -5.50
N LYS A 63 8.51 -6.48 -6.32
CA LYS A 63 7.78 -6.00 -7.51
C LYS A 63 7.61 -7.15 -8.51
N ALA A 64 6.36 -7.52 -8.77
CA ALA A 64 5.96 -8.52 -9.77
C ALA A 64 5.41 -7.88 -11.04
N GLY A 65 5.01 -6.60 -10.98
CA GLY A 65 4.48 -5.89 -12.15
C GLY A 65 4.10 -4.45 -11.84
N GLU A 66 3.43 -3.83 -12.80
CA GLU A 66 2.93 -2.47 -12.73
C GLU A 66 1.63 -2.36 -13.53
N LEU A 67 0.67 -1.58 -13.04
CA LEU A 67 -0.58 -1.34 -13.78
C LEU A 67 -0.28 -0.46 -14.99
N ALA A 68 -0.64 -0.93 -16.19
CA ALA A 68 -0.39 -0.25 -17.46
C ALA A 68 -1.39 0.89 -17.76
N GLY A 69 -2.36 1.13 -16.88
CA GLY A 69 -3.41 2.15 -17.06
C GLY A 69 -3.68 2.94 -15.78
N PRO A 70 -4.60 3.92 -15.84
CA PRO A 70 -4.98 4.69 -14.67
C PRO A 70 -5.51 3.78 -13.55
N PRO A 71 -5.10 3.99 -12.28
CA PRO A 71 -4.12 4.98 -11.82
C PRO A 71 -2.66 4.58 -12.15
N TYR A 72 -1.91 5.53 -12.72
CA TYR A 72 -0.48 5.35 -13.01
C TYR A 72 0.39 5.39 -11.74
N GLY A 73 1.52 4.67 -11.79
CA GLY A 73 2.46 4.59 -10.67
C GLY A 73 1.94 3.68 -9.57
N VAL A 74 1.35 2.54 -9.95
CA VAL A 74 0.92 1.48 -9.03
C VAL A 74 1.70 0.21 -9.33
N ALA A 75 2.58 -0.14 -8.41
CA ALA A 75 3.32 -1.39 -8.46
C ALA A 75 2.45 -2.54 -7.96
N LEU A 76 2.53 -3.68 -8.63
CA LEU A 76 2.05 -4.95 -8.11
C LEU A 76 3.18 -5.59 -7.33
N LEU A 77 2.98 -5.77 -6.03
CA LEU A 77 3.95 -6.37 -5.13
C LEU A 77 3.47 -7.77 -4.74
N ALA A 78 4.36 -8.75 -4.77
CA ALA A 78 4.09 -10.14 -4.42
C ALA A 78 4.91 -10.57 -3.20
N LEU A 79 4.29 -11.33 -2.31
CA LEU A 79 4.93 -12.00 -1.18
C LEU A 79 4.75 -13.51 -1.36
N PRO A 80 5.84 -14.31 -1.39
CA PRO A 80 5.73 -15.77 -1.29
C PRO A 80 5.15 -16.14 0.07
N LEU A 81 4.07 -16.93 0.06
CA LEU A 81 3.55 -17.52 1.28
C LEU A 81 4.12 -18.94 1.35
N THR A 82 5.05 -19.16 2.28
CA THR A 82 5.49 -20.52 2.60
C THR A 82 4.36 -21.22 3.31
N THR A 83 3.95 -22.35 2.75
CA THR A 83 3.07 -23.34 3.39
C THR A 83 3.82 -24.06 4.50
#